data_AF-A0A0T6AVN1-F1
#
_entry.id   AF-A0A0T6AVN1-F1
#
_cell.length_a   1.000
_cell.length_b   1.000
_cell.length_c   1.000
_cell.angle_alpha   90.00
_cell.angle_beta   90.00
_cell.angle_gamma   90.00
#
_symmetry.space_group_name_H-M   'P 1'
#
loop_
_entity.id
_entity.type
_entity.pdbx_description
1 polymer ?
#
loop_
_entity_poly.entity_id
_entity_poly.type
_entity_poly.pdbx_seq_one_letter_code
_entity_poly.pdbx_strand_id
1 'polypeptide(L)'
;MNIQMLSYPIYKQVFQNYTMTSHNIDVIEKYKRKLEEHGIKKESDMIEDVDFVIPPLEGKDLEEHFKNIGENQCKPYKDIIDLLLLNIPPKPEKWLLQSGWTRYIPNSEPEKVDYPLERGVVFDVEVCINAGQTPTLATAVSATAWYGWISQSLIDGISKPVTSQQHSEDLLIPFESIKTHCFKLNEYQQMPKIIIGHNVSYDRLRIKEQYWLNRTGTRFLDTMSLHICASGLTSYQRTVLKSNKINEEDESWQSSSSLNSLSDVHKLYCGTHIEKETRNIFIDGSLLQIREDFDNVMDYCAGDVIATYNILKVLYPMFIERFPHPVTLAGILELSTAYLPVNNNWERYINDSEQTYNDLEIEGRLLLARRADQACQLLHNDKYKEDLWMWDQDWEIKELRTKRTLPKNAPKVVPQNKSSEINIEEEDDLIFNNLIGSKFVYKDLKNKFEHLNDKLYLLPVNRTLLAGYPNWYRKLCSKPDSSPDWIPGPHLITASMQVTPKLLNLTWEGYPLHYIRGLGWGLLVPFTSDETEGKFPLAKLLEKCRIPTDKSGLATVDFINISDYWFLSLQMKQRGDFP
;
A
#
# COMPACT_ATOMS: atom_id res chain seq x y z
N MET A 1 -34.57 -30.89 22.11
CA MET A 1 -34.73 -29.47 21.75
C MET A 1 -34.84 -29.29 20.24
N ASN A 2 -35.26 -30.31 19.46
CA ASN A 2 -35.17 -30.32 17.99
C ASN A 2 -33.84 -29.78 17.45
N ILE A 3 -32.75 -30.15 18.13
CA ILE A 3 -31.38 -29.84 17.70
C ILE A 3 -30.93 -31.09 16.96
N GLN A 4 -30.53 -30.90 15.71
CA GLN A 4 -29.95 -31.98 14.93
C GLN A 4 -28.57 -32.34 15.51
N MET A 5 -28.41 -33.62 15.86
CA MET A 5 -27.17 -34.18 16.37
C MET A 5 -26.36 -34.80 15.22
N LEU A 6 -25.12 -35.22 15.50
CA LEU A 6 -24.40 -36.11 14.60
C LEU A 6 -25.22 -37.38 14.35
N SER A 7 -25.18 -37.89 13.11
CA SER A 7 -25.83 -39.17 12.80
C SER A 7 -25.27 -40.27 13.70
N TYR A 8 -26.12 -41.24 14.06
CA TYR A 8 -25.73 -42.30 14.97
C TYR A 8 -24.48 -43.09 14.53
N PRO A 9 -24.29 -43.42 13.24
CA PRO A 9 -23.07 -44.09 12.77
C PRO A 9 -21.80 -43.26 12.98
N ILE A 10 -21.86 -41.95 12.73
CA ILE A 10 -20.73 -41.03 12.92
C ILE A 10 -20.43 -40.87 14.42
N TYR A 11 -21.48 -40.69 15.23
CA TYR A 11 -21.33 -40.59 16.68
C TYR A 11 -20.59 -41.80 17.26
N LYS A 12 -20.94 -43.02 16.84
CA LYS A 12 -20.28 -44.24 17.31
C LYS A 12 -18.80 -44.32 16.89
N GLN A 13 -18.46 -43.80 15.72
CA GLN A 13 -17.08 -43.77 15.21
C GLN A 13 -16.20 -42.76 15.97
N VAL A 14 -16.77 -41.59 16.31
CA VAL A 14 -16.08 -40.49 16.98
C VAL A 14 -15.99 -40.70 18.50
N PHE A 15 -17.05 -41.19 19.13
CA PHE A 15 -17.19 -41.28 20.59
C PHE A 15 -17.16 -42.74 21.09
N GLN A 16 -16.10 -43.47 20.75
CA GLN A 16 -15.98 -44.91 20.99
C GLN A 16 -16.12 -45.32 22.48
N ASN A 17 -15.78 -44.42 23.41
CA ASN A 17 -15.73 -44.69 24.85
C ASN A 17 -16.74 -43.89 25.70
N TYR A 18 -17.67 -43.17 25.08
CA TYR A 18 -18.60 -42.32 25.83
C TYR A 18 -19.86 -43.09 26.23
N THR A 19 -20.09 -43.22 27.54
CA THR A 19 -21.38 -43.68 28.07
C THR A 19 -22.34 -42.50 28.09
N MET A 20 -23.52 -42.64 27.48
CA MET A 20 -24.54 -41.59 27.53
C MET A 20 -24.90 -41.30 29.00
N THR A 21 -24.48 -40.13 29.48
CA THR A 21 -24.83 -39.66 30.81
C THR A 21 -26.32 -39.33 30.88
N SER A 22 -26.95 -39.62 32.03
CA SER A 22 -28.36 -39.32 32.28
C SER A 22 -28.61 -37.82 32.19
N HIS A 23 -29.60 -37.43 31.38
CA HIS A 23 -29.95 -36.03 31.14
C HIS A 23 -30.60 -35.39 32.37
N ASN A 24 -30.14 -34.21 32.78
CA ASN A 24 -30.79 -33.42 33.82
C ASN A 24 -31.99 -32.65 33.20
N ILE A 25 -33.20 -33.05 33.59
CA ILE A 25 -34.46 -32.53 33.04
C ILE A 25 -34.64 -31.04 33.35
N ASP A 26 -34.25 -30.59 34.54
CA ASP A 26 -34.39 -29.20 34.98
C ASP A 26 -33.57 -28.24 34.12
N VAL A 27 -32.38 -28.68 33.69
CA VAL A 27 -31.50 -27.91 32.81
C VAL A 27 -32.11 -27.75 31.42
N ILE A 28 -32.72 -28.81 30.88
CA ILE A 28 -33.38 -28.78 29.56
C ILE A 28 -34.57 -27.82 29.59
N GLU A 29 -35.38 -27.85 30.65
CA GLU A 29 -36.52 -26.94 30.80
C GLU A 29 -36.10 -25.47 30.92
N LYS A 30 -35.02 -25.21 31.66
CA LYS A 30 -34.43 -23.87 31.75
C LYS A 30 -34.03 -23.32 30.38
N TYR A 31 -33.38 -24.13 29.55
CA TYR A 31 -33.00 -23.71 28.19
C TYR A 31 -34.21 -23.53 27.28
N LYS A 32 -35.22 -24.40 27.35
CA LYS A 32 -36.48 -24.25 26.60
C LYS A 32 -37.16 -22.91 26.89
N ARG A 33 -37.22 -22.49 28.16
CA ARG A 33 -37.81 -21.20 28.57
C ARG A 33 -37.04 -20.01 28.03
N LYS A 34 -35.70 -20.04 28.11
CA LYS A 34 -34.85 -18.98 27.54
C LYS A 34 -35.03 -18.84 26.02
N LEU A 35 -35.16 -19.96 25.30
CA LEU A 35 -35.39 -19.92 23.86
C LEU A 35 -36.74 -19.26 23.52
N GLU A 36 -37.78 -19.52 24.31
CA GLU A 36 -39.09 -18.86 24.17
C GLU A 36 -39.02 -17.36 24.46
N GLU A 37 -38.31 -16.94 25.51
CA GLU A 37 -38.10 -15.52 25.85
C GLU A 37 -37.44 -14.74 24.70
N HIS A 38 -36.56 -15.38 23.93
CA HIS A 38 -35.88 -14.77 22.77
C HIS A 38 -36.65 -14.97 21.45
N GLY A 39 -37.86 -15.52 21.47
CA GLY A 39 -38.70 -15.72 20.27
C GLY A 39 -38.17 -16.79 19.31
N ILE A 40 -37.27 -17.68 19.74
CA ILE A 40 -36.70 -18.74 18.91
C ILE A 40 -37.69 -19.91 18.85
N LYS A 41 -38.20 -20.21 17.66
CA LYS A 41 -39.16 -21.30 17.42
C LYS A 41 -38.53 -22.66 17.68
N LYS A 42 -39.34 -23.61 18.18
CA LYS A 42 -38.92 -24.98 18.55
C LYS A 42 -38.94 -25.98 17.39
N GLU A 43 -39.48 -25.61 16.24
CA GLU A 43 -39.64 -26.50 15.09
C GLU A 43 -38.55 -26.22 14.08
N SER A 44 -37.75 -27.25 13.79
CA SER A 44 -36.71 -27.27 12.75
C SER A 44 -36.95 -28.47 11.86
N ASP A 45 -36.70 -28.30 10.56
CA ASP A 45 -36.71 -29.40 9.61
C ASP A 45 -35.50 -30.31 9.93
N MET A 46 -35.77 -31.53 10.39
CA MET A 46 -34.74 -32.52 10.69
C MET A 46 -34.26 -33.14 9.38
N ILE A 47 -32.95 -33.08 9.13
CA ILE A 47 -32.32 -33.78 8.01
C ILE A 47 -32.13 -35.25 8.38
N GLU A 48 -32.23 -36.14 7.40
CA GLU A 48 -32.02 -37.59 7.58
C GLU A 48 -30.58 -37.93 8.02
N ASP A 49 -30.43 -39.05 8.72
CA ASP A 49 -29.14 -39.54 9.19
C ASP A 49 -28.25 -39.98 8.01
N VAL A 50 -26.99 -39.52 8.04
CA VAL A 50 -25.97 -39.91 7.04
C VAL A 50 -25.14 -41.08 7.56
N ASP A 51 -24.99 -42.12 6.74
CA ASP A 51 -24.09 -43.25 7.00
C ASP A 51 -22.77 -43.07 6.26
N PHE A 52 -21.84 -42.32 6.88
CA PHE A 52 -20.50 -42.05 6.35
C PHE A 52 -19.43 -42.73 7.21
N VAL A 53 -18.50 -43.43 6.57
CA VAL A 53 -17.37 -44.10 7.23
C VAL A 53 -16.17 -43.15 7.25
N ILE A 54 -15.77 -42.74 8.45
CA ILE A 54 -14.63 -41.84 8.70
C ILE A 54 -13.36 -42.70 8.87
N PRO A 55 -12.17 -42.22 8.43
CA PRO A 55 -10.90 -42.86 8.76
C PRO A 55 -10.74 -43.11 10.26
N PRO A 56 -9.98 -44.15 10.66
CA PRO A 56 -9.78 -44.46 12.06
C PRO A 56 -9.09 -43.30 12.80
N LEU A 57 -9.51 -43.04 14.03
CA LEU A 57 -8.88 -42.05 14.88
C LEU A 57 -7.49 -42.54 15.33
N GLU A 58 -6.48 -41.70 15.16
CA GLU A 58 -5.15 -41.85 15.78
C GLU A 58 -5.18 -41.53 17.29
N GLY A 59 -5.95 -42.27 18.10
CA GLY A 59 -6.08 -42.03 19.54
C GLY A 59 -7.37 -42.57 20.13
N LYS A 60 -7.62 -42.32 21.42
CA LYS A 60 -8.85 -42.75 22.12
C LYS A 60 -10.02 -41.79 21.96
N ASP A 61 -9.73 -40.51 21.73
CA ASP A 61 -10.70 -39.43 21.52
C ASP A 61 -10.19 -38.42 20.48
N LEU A 62 -11.00 -37.40 20.20
CA LEU A 62 -10.64 -36.35 19.25
C LEU A 62 -9.44 -35.51 19.70
N GLU A 63 -9.26 -35.29 21.00
CA GLU A 63 -8.17 -34.47 21.52
C GLU A 63 -6.82 -35.19 21.31
N GLU A 64 -6.75 -36.46 21.69
CA GLU A 64 -5.57 -37.31 21.46
C GLU A 64 -5.29 -37.49 19.97
N HIS A 65 -6.34 -37.61 19.14
CA HIS A 65 -6.20 -37.66 17.69
C HIS A 65 -5.49 -36.44 17.11
N PHE A 66 -5.95 -35.23 17.43
CA PHE A 66 -5.32 -34.00 16.95
C PHE A 66 -3.92 -33.80 17.53
N LYS A 67 -3.70 -34.20 18.78
CA LYS A 67 -2.37 -34.14 19.40
C LYS A 67 -1.37 -35.06 18.69
N ASN A 68 -1.75 -36.30 18.40
CA ASN A 68 -0.90 -37.28 17.72
C ASN A 68 -0.58 -36.87 16.29
N ILE A 69 -1.58 -36.40 15.53
CA ILE A 69 -1.36 -35.88 14.18
C ILE A 69 -0.44 -34.65 14.20
N GLY A 70 -0.70 -33.71 15.11
CA GLY A 70 0.13 -32.53 15.27
C GLY A 70 1.58 -32.88 15.57
N GLU A 71 1.81 -33.77 16.53
CA GLU A 71 3.14 -34.23 16.92
C GLU A 71 3.85 -34.93 15.76
N ASN A 72 3.16 -35.83 15.04
CA ASN A 72 3.73 -36.52 13.88
C ASN A 72 4.18 -35.56 12.77
N GLN A 73 3.43 -34.47 12.54
CA GLN A 73 3.77 -33.46 11.54
C GLN A 73 4.92 -32.54 11.98
N CYS A 74 4.93 -32.09 13.24
CA CYS A 74 5.91 -31.09 13.69
C CYS A 74 7.22 -31.67 14.22
N LYS A 75 7.20 -32.89 14.79
CA LYS A 75 8.37 -33.52 15.43
C LYS A 75 9.65 -33.49 14.59
N PRO A 76 9.66 -33.88 13.29
CA PRO A 76 10.90 -33.89 12.52
C PRO A 76 11.51 -32.49 12.33
N TYR A 77 10.69 -31.43 12.36
CA TYR A 77 11.16 -30.05 12.28
C TYR A 77 11.58 -29.51 13.64
N LYS A 78 10.84 -29.85 14.70
CA LYS A 78 11.18 -29.52 16.09
C LYS A 78 12.56 -30.05 16.47
N ASP A 79 12.85 -31.31 16.14
CA ASP A 79 14.16 -31.92 16.41
C ASP A 79 15.30 -31.12 15.72
N ILE A 80 15.06 -30.59 14.51
CA ILE A 80 16.05 -29.77 13.79
C ILE A 80 16.23 -28.40 14.45
N ILE A 81 15.14 -27.76 14.88
CA ILE A 81 15.18 -26.47 15.59
C ILE A 81 15.93 -26.65 16.91
N ASP A 82 15.60 -27.68 17.69
CA ASP A 82 16.22 -27.96 18.98
C ASP A 82 17.73 -28.20 18.83
N LEU A 83 18.17 -28.91 17.77
CA LEU A 83 19.59 -29.07 17.43
C LEU A 83 20.26 -27.74 17.07
N LEU A 84 19.60 -26.88 16.30
CA LEU A 84 20.12 -25.56 15.91
C LEU A 84 20.28 -24.63 17.11
N LEU A 85 19.37 -24.72 18.08
CA LEU A 85 19.37 -23.89 19.30
C LEU A 85 20.48 -24.24 20.32
N LEU A 86 21.15 -25.39 20.16
CA LEU A 86 22.25 -25.78 21.04
C LEU A 86 23.44 -24.81 20.90
N ASN A 87 23.95 -24.66 19.69
CA ASN A 87 25.04 -23.74 19.39
C ASN A 87 25.16 -23.49 17.88
N ILE A 88 25.72 -22.33 17.53
CA ILE A 88 26.15 -21.99 16.16
C ILE A 88 27.66 -21.73 16.14
N PRO A 89 28.34 -22.00 15.01
CA PRO A 89 29.76 -21.71 14.86
C PRO A 89 30.05 -20.20 14.91
N PRO A 90 31.28 -19.78 15.29
CA PRO A 90 31.67 -18.38 15.25
C PRO A 90 31.62 -17.84 13.81
N LYS A 91 31.24 -16.56 13.70
CA LYS A 91 31.18 -15.84 12.42
C LYS A 91 32.57 -15.86 11.72
N PRO A 92 32.63 -16.08 10.40
CA PRO A 92 33.88 -15.96 9.64
C PRO A 92 34.46 -14.54 9.72
N GLU A 93 35.80 -14.43 9.74
CA GLU A 93 36.50 -13.13 9.71
C GLU A 93 36.66 -12.57 8.29
N LYS A 94 36.62 -13.43 7.27
CA LYS A 94 36.78 -13.06 5.86
C LYS A 94 35.77 -13.78 5.00
N TRP A 95 35.10 -13.04 4.14
CA TRP A 95 34.17 -13.56 3.16
C TRP A 95 34.85 -13.67 1.79
N LEU A 96 34.48 -14.67 1.01
CA LEU A 96 35.01 -14.86 -0.34
C LEU A 96 34.01 -14.30 -1.35
N LEU A 97 34.47 -13.35 -2.16
CA LEU A 97 33.69 -12.81 -3.28
C LEU A 97 33.65 -13.83 -4.43
N GLN A 98 32.77 -14.83 -4.33
CA GLN A 98 32.60 -15.91 -5.29
C GLN A 98 31.12 -16.22 -5.54
N SER A 99 30.73 -16.40 -6.81
CA SER A 99 29.34 -16.67 -7.21
C SER A 99 28.86 -18.03 -6.72
N GLY A 100 27.61 -18.05 -6.25
CA GLY A 100 26.95 -19.21 -5.65
C GLY A 100 27.23 -19.33 -4.15
N TRP A 101 27.01 -20.52 -3.60
CA TRP A 101 27.23 -20.78 -2.18
C TRP A 101 28.70 -21.08 -1.86
N THR A 102 29.18 -20.46 -0.78
CA THR A 102 30.45 -20.78 -0.14
C THR A 102 30.18 -21.17 1.31
N ARG A 103 30.74 -22.30 1.73
CA ARG A 103 30.60 -22.88 3.07
C ARG A 103 31.85 -22.62 3.90
N TYR A 104 31.66 -22.21 5.15
CA TYR A 104 32.71 -21.84 6.09
C TYR A 104 32.57 -22.70 7.34
N ILE A 105 33.51 -23.64 7.51
CA ILE A 105 33.60 -24.48 8.70
C ILE A 105 34.73 -23.91 9.58
N PRO A 106 34.56 -23.85 10.92
CA PRO A 106 35.62 -23.42 11.81
C PRO A 106 36.91 -24.22 11.57
N ASN A 107 38.05 -23.52 11.48
CA ASN A 107 39.38 -24.10 11.27
C ASN A 107 39.57 -24.87 9.95
N SER A 108 38.70 -24.67 8.96
CA SER A 108 38.84 -25.26 7.61
C SER A 108 38.86 -24.16 6.55
N GLU A 109 39.41 -24.46 5.37
CA GLU A 109 39.34 -23.55 4.23
C GLU A 109 37.89 -23.45 3.70
N PRO A 110 37.48 -22.29 3.14
CA PRO A 110 36.16 -22.15 2.56
C PRO A 110 35.94 -23.09 1.38
N GLU A 111 34.79 -23.76 1.35
CA GLU A 111 34.44 -24.76 0.34
C GLU A 111 33.29 -24.24 -0.55
N LYS A 112 33.42 -24.36 -1.87
CA LYS A 112 32.30 -24.07 -2.78
C LYS A 112 31.31 -25.22 -2.74
N VAL A 113 30.03 -24.91 -2.50
CA VAL A 113 28.94 -25.90 -2.49
C VAL A 113 27.81 -25.45 -3.42
N ASP A 114 26.97 -26.40 -3.84
CA ASP A 114 25.84 -26.10 -4.71
C ASP A 114 24.62 -25.56 -3.93
N TYR A 115 24.45 -26.00 -2.69
CA TYR A 115 23.39 -25.61 -1.75
C TYR A 115 23.81 -25.97 -0.31
N PRO A 116 23.17 -25.40 0.73
CA PRO A 116 23.46 -25.74 2.13
C PRO A 116 23.26 -27.22 2.43
N LEU A 117 24.21 -27.84 3.14
CA LEU A 117 24.20 -29.30 3.36
C LEU A 117 23.40 -29.71 4.60
N GLU A 118 23.29 -28.83 5.59
CA GLU A 118 22.55 -29.11 6.81
C GLU A 118 21.04 -28.87 6.67
N ARG A 119 20.27 -29.52 7.54
CA ARG A 119 18.79 -29.53 7.46
C ARG A 119 18.12 -28.31 8.07
N GLY A 120 18.83 -27.58 8.93
CA GLY A 120 18.30 -26.42 9.66
C GLY A 120 19.26 -25.26 9.53
N VAL A 121 18.75 -24.12 9.04
CA VAL A 121 19.54 -22.89 8.90
C VAL A 121 18.74 -21.68 9.36
N VAL A 122 19.44 -20.71 9.94
CA VAL A 122 18.96 -19.32 10.00
C VAL A 122 19.47 -18.61 8.75
N PHE A 123 18.61 -17.88 8.06
CA PHE A 123 18.86 -17.35 6.72
C PHE A 123 18.30 -15.95 6.57
N ASP A 124 19.05 -15.10 5.87
CA ASP A 124 18.68 -13.74 5.50
C ASP A 124 19.18 -13.41 4.08
N VAL A 125 18.41 -12.60 3.35
CA VAL A 125 18.69 -12.19 1.97
C VAL A 125 18.59 -10.68 1.81
N GLU A 126 19.58 -10.12 1.11
CA GLU A 126 19.54 -8.73 0.68
C GLU A 126 19.43 -8.56 -0.84
N VAL A 127 18.76 -7.48 -1.22
CA VAL A 127 18.41 -7.16 -2.61
C VAL A 127 18.76 -5.70 -2.90
N CYS A 128 19.58 -5.48 -3.92
CA CYS A 128 19.84 -4.15 -4.45
C CYS A 128 18.65 -3.65 -5.29
N ILE A 129 17.83 -2.76 -4.74
CA ILE A 129 16.57 -2.31 -5.35
C ILE A 129 16.82 -1.64 -6.72
N ASN A 130 17.90 -0.86 -6.82
CA ASN A 130 18.30 -0.19 -8.06
C ASN A 130 18.68 -1.17 -9.19
N ALA A 131 19.11 -2.38 -8.85
CA ALA A 131 19.49 -3.41 -9.82
C ALA A 131 18.33 -4.35 -10.20
N GLY A 132 17.24 -4.36 -9.44
CA GLY A 132 16.06 -5.18 -9.66
C GLY A 132 15.58 -5.91 -8.39
N GLN A 133 14.69 -6.88 -8.55
CA GLN A 133 14.13 -7.66 -7.43
C GLN A 133 14.85 -8.99 -7.15
N THR A 134 15.91 -9.29 -7.89
CA THR A 134 16.68 -10.53 -7.75
C THR A 134 17.59 -10.50 -6.52
N PRO A 135 17.80 -11.64 -5.84
CA PRO A 135 18.71 -11.71 -4.69
C PRO A 135 20.12 -11.24 -5.08
N THR A 136 20.72 -10.39 -4.25
CA THR A 136 22.07 -9.86 -4.48
C THR A 136 23.11 -10.66 -3.70
N LEU A 137 22.84 -10.88 -2.41
CA LEU A 137 23.64 -11.68 -1.50
C LEU A 137 22.75 -12.28 -0.41
N ALA A 138 23.23 -13.35 0.20
CA ALA A 138 22.55 -14.01 1.31
C ALA A 138 23.54 -14.59 2.30
N THR A 139 23.14 -14.63 3.57
CA THR A 139 23.91 -15.25 4.64
C THR A 139 23.06 -16.32 5.31
N ALA A 140 23.69 -17.44 5.67
CA ALA A 140 23.06 -18.49 6.43
C ALA A 140 24.00 -19.08 7.47
N VAL A 141 23.44 -19.55 8.58
CA VAL A 141 24.17 -20.30 9.60
C VAL A 141 23.41 -21.55 9.99
N SER A 142 24.12 -22.68 10.03
CA SER A 142 23.64 -23.95 10.57
C SER A 142 24.33 -24.24 11.92
N ALA A 143 24.00 -25.37 12.54
CA ALA A 143 24.67 -25.80 13.77
C ALA A 143 26.18 -26.10 13.58
N THR A 144 26.64 -26.28 12.34
CA THR A 144 27.99 -26.74 12.01
C THR A 144 28.80 -25.75 11.17
N ALA A 145 28.17 -24.99 10.28
CA ALA A 145 28.86 -24.13 9.32
C ALA A 145 28.11 -22.82 9.03
N TRP A 146 28.87 -21.82 8.59
CA TRP A 146 28.35 -20.59 7.98
C TRP A 146 28.31 -20.73 6.46
N TYR A 147 27.40 -19.98 5.83
CA TYR A 147 27.22 -19.94 4.39
C TYR A 147 27.07 -18.50 3.91
N GLY A 148 27.73 -18.19 2.81
CA GLY A 148 27.53 -16.96 2.05
C GLY A 148 27.13 -17.30 0.62
N TRP A 149 26.04 -16.73 0.14
CA TRP A 149 25.64 -16.81 -1.26
C TRP A 149 25.79 -15.46 -1.94
N ILE A 150 26.36 -15.46 -3.15
CA ILE A 150 26.58 -14.23 -3.91
C ILE A 150 26.03 -14.41 -5.33
N SER A 151 25.28 -13.42 -5.78
CA SER A 151 24.71 -13.42 -7.13
C SER A 151 25.79 -13.23 -8.20
N GLN A 152 25.59 -13.89 -9.35
CA GLN A 152 26.45 -13.69 -10.52
C GLN A 152 26.45 -12.21 -10.98
N SER A 153 25.30 -11.54 -10.90
CA SER A 153 25.14 -10.13 -11.28
C SER A 153 25.99 -9.18 -10.45
N LEU A 154 26.22 -9.46 -9.15
CA LEU A 154 27.11 -8.64 -8.31
C LEU A 154 28.57 -8.75 -8.77
N ILE A 155 29.01 -9.94 -9.18
CA ILE A 155 30.37 -10.19 -9.65
C ILE A 155 30.61 -9.59 -11.04
N ASP A 156 29.63 -9.71 -11.92
CA ASP A 156 29.72 -9.17 -13.27
C ASP A 156 29.56 -7.64 -13.27
N GLY A 157 28.91 -7.07 -12.24
CA GLY A 157 28.61 -5.64 -12.13
C GLY A 157 27.56 -5.14 -13.13
N ILE A 158 26.83 -6.07 -13.76
CA ILE A 158 25.85 -5.77 -14.80
C ILE A 158 24.44 -5.82 -14.17
N SER A 159 23.75 -4.68 -14.12
CA SER A 159 22.31 -4.66 -13.86
C SER A 159 21.56 -5.00 -15.15
N LYS A 160 20.65 -5.97 -15.08
CA LYS A 160 19.63 -6.08 -16.13
C LYS A 160 18.65 -4.92 -15.94
N PRO A 161 18.21 -4.24 -17.01
CA PRO A 161 17.22 -3.18 -16.87
C PRO A 161 15.94 -3.75 -16.22
N VAL A 162 15.38 -2.98 -15.27
CA VAL A 162 14.20 -3.30 -14.44
C VAL A 162 12.94 -3.66 -15.26
N THR A 163 12.98 -3.48 -16.58
CA THR A 163 11.83 -3.60 -17.49
C THR A 163 11.40 -5.03 -17.81
N SER A 164 12.25 -6.05 -17.60
CA SER A 164 11.86 -7.44 -17.82
C SER A 164 11.45 -8.09 -16.49
N GLN A 165 10.14 -8.15 -16.21
CA GLN A 165 9.56 -8.92 -15.09
C GLN A 165 9.79 -10.45 -15.20
N GLN A 166 10.51 -10.90 -16.23
CA GLN A 166 10.89 -12.29 -16.44
C GLN A 166 12.10 -12.64 -15.56
N HIS A 167 11.82 -12.98 -14.30
CA HIS A 167 12.80 -13.62 -13.44
C HIS A 167 12.96 -15.08 -13.88
N SER A 168 14.13 -15.41 -14.45
CA SER A 168 14.48 -16.83 -14.63
C SER A 168 14.76 -17.44 -13.25
N GLU A 169 14.24 -18.64 -13.01
CA GLU A 169 14.51 -19.45 -11.80
C GLU A 169 16.02 -19.63 -11.54
N ASP A 170 16.84 -19.52 -12.59
CA ASP A 170 18.31 -19.60 -12.51
C ASP A 170 18.97 -18.45 -11.74
N LEU A 171 18.27 -17.33 -11.57
CA LEU A 171 18.78 -16.16 -10.84
C LEU A 171 18.41 -16.20 -9.34
N LEU A 172 17.63 -17.20 -8.92
CA LEU A 172 17.22 -17.41 -7.54
C LEU A 172 18.21 -18.29 -6.79
N ILE A 173 18.13 -18.27 -5.46
CA ILE A 173 19.04 -18.98 -4.58
C ILE A 173 18.64 -20.46 -4.51
N PRO A 174 19.52 -21.40 -4.90
CA PRO A 174 19.24 -22.82 -4.80
C PRO A 174 19.41 -23.31 -3.36
N PHE A 175 18.43 -24.03 -2.82
CA PHE A 175 18.53 -24.66 -1.50
C PHE A 175 18.56 -26.18 -1.55
N GLU A 176 18.10 -26.78 -2.66
CA GLU A 176 17.93 -28.24 -2.73
C GLU A 176 18.24 -28.81 -4.12
N SER A 177 18.64 -27.97 -5.08
CA SER A 177 18.77 -28.38 -6.46
C SER A 177 19.68 -27.50 -7.30
N ILE A 178 20.33 -28.14 -8.27
CA ILE A 178 21.12 -27.48 -9.31
C ILE A 178 20.27 -27.28 -10.57
N LYS A 179 19.39 -28.25 -10.89
CA LYS A 179 18.54 -28.23 -12.09
C LYS A 179 17.38 -27.24 -11.94
N THR A 180 16.96 -26.64 -13.05
CA THR A 180 15.88 -25.64 -13.12
C THR A 180 14.55 -26.19 -12.64
N HIS A 181 14.18 -27.41 -13.02
CA HIS A 181 12.85 -27.92 -12.70
C HIS A 181 12.86 -29.44 -12.48
N CYS A 182 12.22 -29.92 -11.41
CA CYS A 182 12.10 -31.34 -11.14
C CYS A 182 10.63 -31.77 -11.01
N PHE A 183 10.14 -32.54 -11.99
CA PHE A 183 8.78 -33.12 -11.94
C PHE A 183 8.64 -34.24 -10.90
N LYS A 184 9.75 -34.81 -10.41
CA LYS A 184 9.76 -35.87 -9.41
C LYS A 184 10.81 -35.56 -8.34
N LEU A 185 10.35 -35.34 -7.11
CA LEU A 185 11.24 -35.02 -6.00
C LEU A 185 12.07 -36.25 -5.60
N ASN A 186 13.37 -36.05 -5.41
CA ASN A 186 14.27 -37.07 -4.86
C ASN A 186 14.07 -37.20 -3.33
N GLU A 187 14.60 -38.26 -2.73
CA GLU A 187 14.50 -38.48 -1.27
C GLU A 187 15.00 -37.27 -0.48
N TYR A 188 16.15 -36.71 -0.85
CA TYR A 188 16.70 -35.50 -0.21
C TYR A 188 15.77 -34.28 -0.25
N GLN A 189 14.97 -34.13 -1.30
CA GLN A 189 14.02 -33.01 -1.45
C GLN A 189 12.73 -33.23 -0.64
N GLN A 190 12.38 -34.49 -0.38
CA GLN A 190 11.24 -34.84 0.47
C GLN A 190 11.61 -34.85 1.97
N MET A 191 12.90 -34.91 2.30
CA MET A 191 13.36 -34.88 3.68
C MET A 191 12.97 -33.57 4.39
N PRO A 192 12.56 -33.64 5.67
CA PRO A 192 12.24 -32.46 6.46
C PRO A 192 13.46 -31.55 6.65
N LYS A 193 13.30 -30.29 6.26
CA LYS A 193 14.29 -29.21 6.39
C LYS A 193 13.60 -27.94 6.90
N ILE A 194 14.30 -27.10 7.63
CA ILE A 194 13.75 -25.86 8.16
C ILE A 194 14.66 -24.66 7.87
N ILE A 195 14.03 -23.60 7.39
CA ILE A 195 14.67 -22.29 7.19
C ILE A 195 14.02 -21.32 8.15
N ILE A 196 14.82 -20.71 9.01
CA ILE A 196 14.39 -19.73 9.98
C ILE A 196 14.87 -18.35 9.54
N GLY A 197 14.02 -17.34 9.67
CA GLY A 197 14.40 -15.96 9.35
C GLY A 197 13.50 -14.98 10.10
N HIS A 198 13.63 -13.71 9.76
CA HIS A 198 12.80 -12.64 10.29
C HIS A 198 12.05 -11.98 9.13
N ASN A 199 10.71 -12.06 9.14
CA ASN A 199 9.88 -11.75 7.97
C ASN A 199 10.21 -12.66 6.77
N VAL A 200 10.25 -13.97 7.02
CA VAL A 200 10.70 -15.02 6.08
C VAL A 200 10.00 -14.99 4.73
N SER A 201 8.80 -14.43 4.62
CA SER A 201 8.12 -14.26 3.33
C SER A 201 8.97 -13.50 2.30
N TYR A 202 9.76 -12.53 2.76
CA TYR A 202 10.70 -11.79 1.93
C TYR A 202 11.81 -12.73 1.43
N ASP A 203 12.46 -13.48 2.32
CA ASP A 203 13.57 -14.37 1.94
C ASP A 203 13.11 -15.55 1.08
N ARG A 204 11.94 -16.12 1.42
CA ARG A 204 11.31 -17.25 0.71
C ARG A 204 11.09 -16.95 -0.77
N LEU A 205 10.74 -15.71 -1.10
CA LEU A 205 10.55 -15.25 -2.49
C LEU A 205 11.84 -15.37 -3.34
N ARG A 206 13.01 -15.50 -2.70
CA ARG A 206 14.31 -15.58 -3.38
C ARG A 206 14.87 -16.98 -3.46
N ILE A 207 14.14 -17.98 -2.96
CA ILE A 207 14.53 -19.38 -2.99
C ILE A 207 13.92 -20.05 -4.22
N LYS A 208 14.77 -20.67 -5.02
CA LYS A 208 14.42 -21.28 -6.32
C LYS A 208 13.32 -22.34 -6.20
N GLU A 209 13.47 -23.28 -5.28
CA GLU A 209 12.55 -24.43 -5.14
C GLU A 209 11.15 -24.06 -4.65
N GLN A 210 10.96 -22.82 -4.17
CA GLN A 210 9.65 -22.34 -3.69
C GLN A 210 8.68 -22.00 -4.82
N TYR A 211 9.17 -21.96 -6.06
CA TYR A 211 8.36 -21.77 -7.26
C TYR A 211 7.96 -23.09 -7.93
N TRP A 212 8.43 -24.24 -7.43
CA TRP A 212 8.06 -25.54 -7.96
C TRP A 212 6.63 -25.93 -7.57
N LEU A 213 5.91 -26.57 -8.50
CA LEU A 213 4.54 -27.06 -8.26
C LEU A 213 4.49 -28.17 -7.21
N ASN A 214 5.52 -29.02 -7.16
CA ASN A 214 5.64 -30.09 -6.19
C ASN A 214 6.32 -29.56 -4.92
N ARG A 215 5.63 -29.66 -3.77
CA ARG A 215 6.13 -29.17 -2.49
C ARG A 215 7.31 -30.00 -1.99
N THR A 216 8.42 -29.34 -1.66
CA THR A 216 9.54 -29.98 -0.96
C THR A 216 9.22 -30.19 0.52
N GLY A 217 10.07 -30.94 1.21
CA GLY A 217 10.05 -31.12 2.66
C GLY A 217 10.56 -29.91 3.44
N THR A 218 10.86 -28.78 2.79
CA THR A 218 11.31 -27.56 3.45
C THR A 218 10.11 -26.81 4.05
N ARG A 219 10.28 -26.33 5.28
CA ARG A 219 9.32 -25.48 5.99
C ARG A 219 10.02 -24.22 6.49
N PHE A 220 9.22 -23.19 6.73
CA PHE A 220 9.72 -21.89 7.16
C PHE A 220 9.19 -21.56 8.55
N LEU A 221 10.08 -21.02 9.39
CA LEU A 221 9.73 -20.52 10.71
C LEU A 221 10.13 -19.05 10.82
N ASP A 222 9.13 -18.19 11.05
CA ASP A 222 9.33 -16.75 11.09
C ASP A 222 9.35 -16.22 12.52
N THR A 223 10.50 -15.66 12.92
CA THR A 223 10.67 -15.05 14.25
C THR A 223 9.77 -13.83 14.46
N MET A 224 9.43 -13.09 13.39
CA MET A 224 8.48 -11.97 13.46
C MET A 224 7.07 -12.48 13.82
N SER A 225 6.60 -13.52 13.13
CA SER A 225 5.31 -14.17 13.41
C SER A 225 5.25 -14.75 14.82
N LEU A 226 6.32 -15.43 15.28
CA LEU A 226 6.41 -15.93 16.65
C LEU A 226 6.33 -14.80 17.69
N HIS A 227 6.98 -13.67 17.41
CA HIS A 227 6.95 -12.49 18.29
C HIS A 227 5.53 -11.93 18.35
N ILE A 228 4.82 -11.85 17.22
CA ILE A 228 3.42 -11.39 17.19
C ILE A 228 2.52 -12.32 18.05
N CYS A 229 2.75 -13.62 18.03
CA CYS A 229 2.00 -14.57 18.86
C CYS A 229 2.29 -14.43 20.37
N ALA A 230 3.55 -14.16 20.74
CA ALA A 230 3.97 -14.06 22.15
C ALA A 230 3.73 -12.65 22.74
N SER A 231 4.21 -11.62 22.06
CA SER A 231 4.28 -10.25 22.55
C SER A 231 3.82 -9.24 21.49
N GLY A 232 2.86 -9.61 20.64
CA GLY A 232 2.33 -8.72 19.61
C GLY A 232 1.46 -7.58 20.16
N LEU A 233 1.44 -6.48 19.41
CA LEU A 233 0.65 -5.29 19.71
C LEU A 233 -0.67 -5.24 18.94
N THR A 234 -1.72 -4.71 19.59
CA THR A 234 -2.98 -4.34 18.93
C THR A 234 -2.82 -3.12 18.01
N SER A 235 -3.77 -2.90 17.09
CA SER A 235 -3.74 -1.76 16.16
C SER A 235 -3.66 -0.40 16.86
N TYR A 236 -4.38 -0.23 17.98
CA TYR A 236 -4.32 1.00 18.77
C TYR A 236 -2.93 1.20 19.40
N GLN A 237 -2.40 0.17 20.09
CA GLN A 237 -1.09 0.25 20.74
C GLN A 237 0.05 0.53 19.74
N ARG A 238 -0.02 -0.04 18.53
CA ARG A 238 0.94 0.27 17.45
C ARG A 238 0.91 1.75 17.07
N THR A 239 -0.27 2.36 16.99
CA THR A 239 -0.44 3.79 16.69
C THR A 239 0.14 4.65 17.80
N VAL A 240 -0.13 4.28 19.06
CA VAL A 240 0.43 4.98 20.24
C VAL A 240 1.96 4.96 20.20
N LEU A 241 2.58 3.78 20.05
CA LEU A 241 4.04 3.66 19.96
C LEU A 241 4.65 4.45 18.80
N LYS A 242 4.01 4.44 17.62
CA LYS A 242 4.48 5.22 16.46
C LYS A 242 4.36 6.73 16.67
N SER A 243 3.38 7.17 17.45
CA SER A 243 3.12 8.58 17.69
C SER A 243 4.07 9.21 18.74
N ASN A 244 4.80 8.39 19.49
CA ASN A 244 5.62 8.80 20.65
C ASN A 244 4.87 9.64 21.70
N LYS A 245 3.53 9.65 21.68
CA LYS A 245 2.68 10.28 22.70
C LYS A 245 2.34 9.23 23.74
N ILE A 246 3.18 9.14 24.76
CA ILE A 246 3.09 8.10 25.80
C ILE A 246 2.41 8.73 27.02
N ASN A 247 1.34 8.08 27.51
CA ASN A 247 0.75 8.38 28.81
C ASN A 247 1.35 7.43 29.86
N GLU A 248 1.31 7.79 31.16
CA GLU A 248 1.84 6.96 32.25
C GLU A 248 1.23 5.54 32.29
N GLU A 249 -0.02 5.37 31.86
CA GLU A 249 -0.69 4.06 31.78
C GLU A 249 -0.09 3.14 30.70
N ASP A 250 0.51 3.73 29.66
CA ASP A 250 1.05 3.00 28.50
C ASP A 250 2.45 2.39 28.76
N GLU A 251 3.15 2.81 29.82
CA GLU A 251 4.48 2.28 30.17
C GLU A 251 4.44 0.80 30.58
N SER A 252 3.30 0.35 31.13
CA SER A 252 3.13 -1.00 31.69
C SER A 252 3.36 -2.11 30.64
N TRP A 253 2.75 -1.97 29.46
CA TRP A 253 2.83 -2.96 28.39
C TRP A 253 3.98 -2.72 27.41
N GLN A 254 4.54 -1.50 27.36
CA GLN A 254 5.70 -1.17 26.52
C GLN A 254 6.94 -1.97 26.90
N SER A 255 7.10 -2.32 28.18
CA SER A 255 8.19 -3.16 28.67
C SER A 255 8.16 -4.59 28.12
N SER A 256 6.99 -5.06 27.70
CA SER A 256 6.73 -6.47 27.37
C SER A 256 6.46 -6.71 25.89
N SER A 257 6.43 -5.65 25.08
CA SER A 257 6.04 -5.70 23.67
C SER A 257 6.78 -4.66 22.83
N SER A 258 6.91 -4.92 21.54
CA SER A 258 7.64 -4.06 20.61
C SER A 258 6.95 -3.99 19.25
N LEU A 259 7.42 -3.09 18.39
CA LEU A 259 7.11 -3.14 16.96
C LEU A 259 7.79 -4.37 16.33
N ASN A 260 7.39 -4.68 15.11
CA ASN A 260 7.77 -5.92 14.44
C ASN A 260 9.12 -5.87 13.70
N SER A 261 9.90 -4.80 13.81
CA SER A 261 11.18 -4.72 13.09
C SER A 261 12.25 -5.53 13.83
N LEU A 262 13.20 -6.12 13.08
CA LEU A 262 14.26 -6.94 13.66
C LEU A 262 14.99 -6.21 14.79
N SER A 263 15.31 -4.94 14.60
CA SER A 263 15.96 -4.10 15.63
C SER A 263 15.13 -3.96 16.90
N ASP A 264 13.81 -3.77 16.77
CA ASP A 264 12.92 -3.55 17.92
C ASP A 264 12.69 -4.86 18.69
N VAL A 265 12.51 -5.96 17.95
CA VAL A 265 12.33 -7.30 18.52
C VAL A 265 13.62 -7.79 19.19
N HIS A 266 14.78 -7.54 18.56
CA HIS A 266 16.08 -7.85 19.16
C HIS A 266 16.33 -7.01 20.42
N LYS A 267 15.98 -5.72 20.39
CA LYS A 267 16.05 -4.86 21.58
C LYS A 267 15.17 -5.38 22.72
N LEU A 268 13.97 -5.86 22.42
CA LEU A 268 13.04 -6.40 23.42
C LEU A 268 13.59 -7.67 24.09
N TYR A 269 14.04 -8.66 23.32
CA TYR A 269 14.42 -9.96 23.86
C TYR A 269 15.91 -10.09 24.23
N CYS A 270 16.79 -9.37 23.53
CA CYS A 270 18.25 -9.48 23.68
C CYS A 270 18.88 -8.22 24.27
N GLY A 271 18.14 -7.11 24.38
CA GLY A 271 18.60 -5.87 25.03
C GLY A 271 19.59 -5.03 24.22
N THR A 272 19.98 -5.45 23.02
CA THR A 272 20.99 -4.80 22.18
C THR A 272 20.37 -4.18 20.93
N HIS A 273 20.89 -3.02 20.52
CA HIS A 273 20.42 -2.29 19.35
C HIS A 273 21.22 -2.71 18.10
N ILE A 274 20.51 -2.87 16.98
CA ILE A 274 21.11 -3.17 15.67
C ILE A 274 21.10 -1.88 14.85
N GLU A 275 22.26 -1.45 14.37
CA GLU A 275 22.40 -0.27 13.53
C GLU A 275 21.86 -0.53 12.13
N LYS A 276 21.16 0.47 11.56
CA LYS A 276 20.42 0.33 10.28
C LYS A 276 21.11 1.03 9.09
N GLU A 277 22.28 1.62 9.28
CA GLU A 277 22.88 2.53 8.30
C GLU A 277 23.37 1.79 7.05
N THR A 278 23.99 0.62 7.21
CA THR A 278 24.51 -0.21 6.11
C THR A 278 23.42 -0.70 5.16
N ARG A 279 22.18 -0.85 5.66
CA ARG A 279 21.02 -1.23 4.83
C ARG A 279 20.73 -0.24 3.70
N ASN A 280 21.01 1.05 3.90
CA ASN A 280 20.73 2.06 2.88
C ASN A 280 21.54 1.84 1.60
N ILE A 281 22.67 1.14 1.67
CA ILE A 281 23.50 0.79 0.50
C ILE A 281 22.72 -0.11 -0.48
N PHE A 282 21.84 -0.99 0.02
CA PHE A 282 21.01 -1.83 -0.85
C PHE A 282 19.81 -1.09 -1.45
N ILE A 283 19.35 -0.03 -0.79
CA ILE A 283 18.19 0.75 -1.23
C ILE A 283 18.63 1.78 -2.27
N ASP A 284 19.61 2.61 -1.91
CA ASP A 284 20.02 3.78 -2.71
C ASP A 284 21.29 3.53 -3.54
N GLY A 285 22.07 2.51 -3.19
CA GLY A 285 23.37 2.23 -3.82
C GLY A 285 23.28 1.44 -5.12
N SER A 286 24.45 1.23 -5.73
CA SER A 286 24.62 0.40 -6.94
C SER A 286 25.37 -0.90 -6.65
N LEU A 287 25.29 -1.89 -7.56
CA LEU A 287 26.03 -3.15 -7.44
C LEU A 287 27.55 -2.94 -7.30
N LEU A 288 28.10 -1.90 -7.94
CA LEU A 288 29.53 -1.58 -7.84
C LEU A 288 29.90 -1.13 -6.42
N GLN A 289 29.08 -0.29 -5.79
CA GLN A 289 29.31 0.17 -4.42
C GLN A 289 29.20 -0.99 -3.41
N ILE A 290 28.21 -1.88 -3.59
CA ILE A 290 28.07 -3.09 -2.77
C ILE A 290 29.32 -3.98 -2.90
N ARG A 291 29.90 -4.06 -4.11
CA ARG A 291 31.11 -4.84 -4.35
C ARG A 291 32.35 -4.20 -3.73
N GLU A 292 32.46 -2.87 -3.75
CA GLU A 292 33.57 -2.14 -3.13
C GLU A 292 33.55 -2.26 -1.60
N ASP A 293 32.37 -2.23 -0.98
CA ASP A 293 32.17 -2.37 0.47
C ASP A 293 31.73 -3.79 0.89
N PHE A 294 32.16 -4.80 0.12
CA PHE A 294 31.65 -6.18 0.22
C PHE A 294 31.79 -6.79 1.62
N ASP A 295 32.95 -6.65 2.26
CA ASP A 295 33.21 -7.25 3.57
C ASP A 295 32.30 -6.66 4.66
N ASN A 296 32.08 -5.34 4.65
CA ASN A 296 31.22 -4.64 5.60
C ASN A 296 29.75 -5.05 5.41
N VAL A 297 29.30 -5.12 4.17
CA VAL A 297 27.93 -5.50 3.83
C VAL A 297 27.65 -6.97 4.17
N MET A 298 28.60 -7.88 3.91
CA MET A 298 28.47 -9.29 4.34
C MET A 298 28.44 -9.43 5.86
N ASP A 299 29.24 -8.64 6.57
CA ASP A 299 29.25 -8.62 8.03
C ASP A 299 27.94 -8.09 8.62
N TYR A 300 27.33 -7.09 7.96
CA TYR A 300 26.00 -6.61 8.30
C TYR A 300 24.95 -7.74 8.16
N CYS A 301 24.91 -8.44 7.02
CA CYS A 301 23.96 -9.54 6.79
C CYS A 301 24.21 -10.72 7.73
N ALA A 302 25.47 -11.02 8.05
CA ALA A 302 25.78 -12.02 9.06
C ALA A 302 25.34 -11.57 10.47
N GLY A 303 25.40 -10.27 10.75
CA GLY A 303 24.87 -9.66 11.97
C GLY A 303 23.36 -9.85 12.12
N ASP A 304 22.59 -9.64 11.05
CA ASP A 304 21.14 -9.84 11.03
C ASP A 304 20.75 -11.31 11.23
N VAL A 305 21.52 -12.25 10.67
CA VAL A 305 21.37 -13.69 10.93
C VAL A 305 21.66 -14.04 12.40
N ILE A 306 22.72 -13.48 13.00
CA ILE A 306 23.05 -13.68 14.43
C ILE A 306 21.93 -13.11 15.31
N ALA A 307 21.43 -11.92 15.00
CA ALA A 307 20.33 -11.30 15.72
C ALA A 307 19.07 -12.16 15.65
N THR A 308 18.74 -12.69 14.47
CA THR A 308 17.59 -13.58 14.27
C THR A 308 17.74 -14.87 15.08
N TYR A 309 18.94 -15.47 15.11
CA TYR A 309 19.24 -16.63 15.95
C TYR A 309 19.09 -16.31 17.44
N ASN A 310 19.61 -15.19 17.91
CA ASN A 310 19.51 -14.77 19.31
C ASN A 310 18.05 -14.57 19.74
N ILE A 311 17.23 -13.96 18.87
CA ILE A 311 15.79 -13.84 19.09
C ILE A 311 15.16 -15.23 19.18
N LEU A 312 15.43 -16.12 18.22
CA LEU A 312 14.87 -17.47 18.19
C LEU A 312 15.18 -18.23 19.49
N LYS A 313 16.41 -18.11 20.01
CA LYS A 313 16.86 -18.78 21.23
C LYS A 313 16.04 -18.44 22.47
N VAL A 314 15.55 -17.19 22.56
CA VAL A 314 14.69 -16.74 23.67
C VAL A 314 13.22 -17.02 23.35
N LEU A 315 12.80 -16.69 22.13
CA LEU A 315 11.41 -16.66 21.71
C LEU A 315 10.80 -18.05 21.50
N TYR A 316 11.56 -19.00 20.95
CA TYR A 316 11.03 -20.33 20.63
C TYR A 316 10.63 -21.12 21.89
N PRO A 317 11.44 -21.20 22.96
CA PRO A 317 11.01 -21.81 24.22
C PRO A 317 9.76 -21.14 24.82
N MET A 318 9.72 -19.81 24.82
CA MET A 318 8.56 -19.04 25.31
C MET A 318 7.29 -19.34 24.49
N PHE A 319 7.42 -19.48 23.18
CA PHE A 319 6.31 -19.82 22.29
C PHE A 319 5.77 -21.22 22.61
N ILE A 320 6.64 -22.21 22.80
CA ILE A 320 6.23 -23.59 23.12
C ILE A 320 5.58 -23.68 24.50
N GLU A 321 6.06 -22.92 25.49
CA GLU A 321 5.44 -22.83 26.82
C GLU A 321 4.03 -22.22 26.74
N ARG A 322 3.87 -21.15 25.96
CA ARG A 322 2.59 -20.46 25.80
C ARG A 322 1.58 -21.24 24.96
N PHE A 323 2.05 -21.96 23.94
CA PHE A 323 1.24 -22.75 23.02
C PHE A 323 1.69 -24.23 23.03
N PRO A 324 1.35 -24.99 24.09
CA PRO A 324 1.86 -26.34 24.28
C PRO A 324 1.27 -27.38 23.31
N HIS A 325 0.16 -27.06 22.64
CA HIS A 325 -0.49 -27.98 21.72
C HIS A 325 0.26 -28.04 20.37
N PRO A 326 0.70 -29.21 19.89
CA PRO A 326 1.61 -29.33 18.74
C PRO A 326 0.98 -28.86 17.42
N VAL A 327 -0.35 -28.92 17.31
CA VAL A 327 -1.09 -28.44 16.12
C VAL A 327 -0.84 -26.96 15.85
N THR A 328 -0.57 -26.13 16.86
CA THR A 328 -0.26 -24.71 16.62
C THR A 328 1.04 -24.57 15.81
N LEU A 329 2.09 -25.30 16.20
CA LEU A 329 3.35 -25.30 15.47
C LEU A 329 3.21 -25.94 14.08
N ALA A 330 2.52 -27.08 13.99
CA ALA A 330 2.25 -27.74 12.71
C ALA A 330 1.49 -26.80 11.75
N GLY A 331 0.48 -26.08 12.26
CA GLY A 331 -0.28 -25.10 11.51
C GLY A 331 0.59 -23.94 10.99
N ILE A 332 1.47 -23.38 11.83
CA ILE A 332 2.40 -22.32 11.40
C ILE A 332 3.33 -22.82 10.29
N LEU A 333 3.89 -24.02 10.44
CA LEU A 333 4.78 -24.61 9.44
C LEU A 333 4.05 -24.86 8.10
N GLU A 334 2.82 -25.33 8.12
CA GLU A 334 2.06 -25.57 6.88
C GLU A 334 1.56 -24.26 6.24
N LEU A 335 1.09 -23.29 7.04
CA LEU A 335 0.67 -21.98 6.53
C LEU A 335 1.82 -21.24 5.85
N SER A 336 3.06 -21.43 6.31
CA SER A 336 4.23 -20.82 5.69
C SER A 336 4.58 -21.40 4.31
N THR A 337 3.90 -22.47 3.87
CA THR A 337 4.06 -23.08 2.53
C THR A 337 3.04 -22.64 1.49
N ALA A 338 2.05 -21.82 1.86
CA ALA A 338 1.01 -21.38 0.93
C ALA A 338 1.61 -20.73 -0.32
N TYR A 339 1.01 -21.02 -1.49
CA TYR A 339 1.36 -20.43 -2.78
C TYR A 339 0.09 -20.01 -3.53
N LEU A 340 0.22 -18.97 -4.35
CA LEU A 340 -0.84 -18.50 -5.23
C LEU A 340 -0.42 -18.78 -6.68
N PRO A 341 -1.04 -19.76 -7.36
CA PRO A 341 -0.72 -20.05 -8.74
C PRO A 341 -1.22 -18.90 -9.63
N VAL A 342 -0.30 -18.29 -10.37
CA VAL A 342 -0.59 -17.29 -11.41
C VAL A 342 -0.27 -17.88 -12.78
N ASN A 343 -0.90 -17.34 -13.82
CA ASN A 343 -0.60 -17.68 -15.21
C ASN A 343 -0.23 -16.42 -15.99
N ASN A 344 0.13 -16.58 -17.26
CA ASN A 344 0.54 -15.46 -18.12
C ASN A 344 -0.56 -14.40 -18.31
N ASN A 345 -1.83 -14.69 -17.97
CA ASN A 345 -2.89 -13.69 -18.01
C ASN A 345 -2.79 -12.67 -16.86
N TRP A 346 -1.96 -12.92 -15.85
CA TRP A 346 -1.79 -12.01 -14.71
C TRP A 346 -1.22 -10.64 -15.14
N GLU A 347 -0.20 -10.63 -15.99
CA GLU A 347 0.36 -9.38 -16.54
C GLU A 347 -0.69 -8.63 -17.38
N ARG A 348 -1.44 -9.37 -18.19
CA ARG A 348 -2.56 -8.79 -18.95
C ARG A 348 -3.63 -8.23 -18.02
N TYR A 349 -4.01 -8.94 -16.97
CA TYR A 349 -5.00 -8.49 -15.99
C TYR A 349 -4.56 -7.19 -15.31
N ILE A 350 -3.28 -7.08 -14.92
CA ILE A 350 -2.72 -5.86 -14.34
C ILE A 350 -2.80 -4.72 -15.35
N ASN A 351 -2.32 -4.94 -16.58
CA ASN A 351 -2.32 -3.91 -17.62
C ASN A 351 -3.74 -3.45 -17.99
N ASP A 352 -4.68 -4.40 -18.18
CA ASP A 352 -6.08 -4.11 -18.52
C ASP A 352 -6.78 -3.34 -17.35
N SER A 353 -6.47 -3.70 -16.09
CA SER A 353 -7.00 -3.01 -14.90
C SER A 353 -6.45 -1.59 -14.77
N GLU A 354 -5.14 -1.43 -14.96
CA GLU A 354 -4.45 -0.14 -14.91
C GLU A 354 -4.93 0.78 -16.04
N GLN A 355 -5.08 0.24 -17.25
CA GLN A 355 -5.65 0.98 -18.38
C GLN A 355 -7.07 1.44 -18.07
N THR A 356 -7.93 0.56 -17.56
CA THR A 356 -9.32 0.91 -17.20
C THR A 356 -9.37 2.00 -16.13
N TYR A 357 -8.49 1.93 -15.11
CA TYR A 357 -8.36 2.97 -14.09
C TYR A 357 -7.96 4.32 -14.72
N ASN A 358 -6.94 4.33 -15.57
CA ASN A 358 -6.46 5.54 -16.22
C ASN A 358 -7.53 6.14 -17.16
N ASP A 359 -8.25 5.32 -17.91
CA ASP A 359 -9.35 5.76 -18.78
C ASP A 359 -10.47 6.43 -17.96
N LEU A 360 -10.89 5.83 -16.85
CA LEU A 360 -11.90 6.40 -15.95
C LEU A 360 -11.40 7.67 -15.25
N GLU A 361 -10.12 7.73 -14.87
CA GLU A 361 -9.54 8.93 -14.28
C GLU A 361 -9.51 10.09 -15.29
N ILE A 362 -9.11 9.83 -16.53
CA ILE A 362 -9.11 10.80 -17.62
C ILE A 362 -10.54 11.26 -17.94
N GLU A 363 -11.50 10.34 -18.06
CA GLU A 363 -12.90 10.65 -18.29
C GLU A 363 -13.47 11.51 -17.14
N GLY A 364 -13.20 11.12 -15.89
CA GLY A 364 -13.60 11.87 -14.71
C GLY A 364 -13.06 13.31 -14.71
N ARG A 365 -11.77 13.48 -15.03
CA ARG A 365 -11.15 14.81 -15.18
C ARG A 365 -11.78 15.62 -16.32
N LEU A 366 -12.09 15.00 -17.46
CA LEU A 366 -12.71 15.67 -18.59
C LEU A 366 -14.15 16.12 -18.28
N LEU A 367 -14.93 15.28 -17.61
CA LEU A 367 -16.29 15.63 -17.17
C LEU A 367 -16.26 16.78 -16.13
N LEU A 368 -15.32 16.74 -15.19
CA LEU A 368 -15.10 17.81 -14.22
C LEU A 368 -14.66 19.11 -14.91
N ALA A 369 -13.75 19.03 -15.87
CA ALA A 369 -13.32 20.17 -16.67
C ALA A 369 -14.50 20.80 -17.41
N ARG A 370 -15.34 19.98 -18.06
CA ARG A 370 -16.56 20.43 -18.72
C ARG A 370 -17.54 21.09 -17.76
N ARG A 371 -17.65 20.60 -16.52
CA ARG A 371 -18.47 21.21 -15.47
C ARG A 371 -17.89 22.56 -15.01
N ALA A 372 -16.57 22.66 -14.87
CA ALA A 372 -15.89 23.91 -14.58
C ALA A 372 -16.12 24.95 -15.71
N ASP A 373 -16.07 24.53 -16.97
CA ASP A 373 -16.36 25.39 -18.12
C ASP A 373 -17.81 25.90 -18.09
N GLN A 374 -18.77 25.01 -17.83
CA GLN A 374 -20.18 25.37 -17.67
C GLN A 374 -20.39 26.36 -16.51
N ALA A 375 -19.75 26.10 -15.37
CA ALA A 375 -19.82 27.01 -14.23
C ALA A 375 -19.20 28.36 -14.60
N CYS A 376 -18.08 28.41 -15.32
CA CYS A 376 -17.43 29.66 -15.74
C CYS A 376 -18.35 30.54 -16.60
N GLN A 377 -19.29 29.97 -17.37
CA GLN A 377 -20.27 30.73 -18.16
C GLN A 377 -21.22 31.57 -17.27
N LEU A 378 -21.38 31.23 -15.98
CA LEU A 378 -22.18 32.00 -15.02
C LEU A 378 -21.64 33.42 -14.77
N LEU A 379 -20.42 33.70 -15.20
CA LEU A 379 -19.88 35.06 -15.22
C LEU A 379 -20.73 36.00 -16.10
N HIS A 380 -21.31 35.48 -17.18
CA HIS A 380 -22.18 36.29 -18.04
C HIS A 380 -23.46 36.68 -17.30
N ASN A 381 -23.75 37.99 -17.29
CA ASN A 381 -24.89 38.60 -16.60
C ASN A 381 -24.90 38.38 -15.07
N ASP A 382 -23.75 38.16 -14.44
CA ASP A 382 -23.62 37.97 -12.99
C ASP A 382 -24.49 36.84 -12.41
N LYS A 383 -24.83 35.83 -13.22
CA LYS A 383 -25.72 34.71 -12.81
C LYS A 383 -25.15 33.90 -11.65
N TYR A 384 -23.84 33.90 -11.46
CA TYR A 384 -23.19 33.22 -10.34
C TYR A 384 -23.67 33.71 -8.97
N LYS A 385 -24.14 34.97 -8.85
CA LYS A 385 -24.70 35.51 -7.60
C LYS A 385 -25.97 34.78 -7.16
N GLU A 386 -26.67 34.21 -8.12
CA GLU A 386 -27.87 33.43 -7.88
C GLU A 386 -27.58 31.91 -7.81
N ASP A 387 -26.33 31.46 -7.94
CA ASP A 387 -25.99 30.05 -7.88
C ASP A 387 -25.68 29.63 -6.44
N LEU A 388 -26.28 28.54 -5.95
CA LEU A 388 -26.14 28.11 -4.55
C LEU A 388 -24.75 27.56 -4.22
N TRP A 389 -24.00 27.06 -5.22
CA TRP A 389 -22.69 26.44 -5.02
C TRP A 389 -21.54 27.40 -5.35
N MET A 390 -21.73 28.28 -6.34
CA MET A 390 -20.63 29.09 -6.88
C MET A 390 -20.64 30.57 -6.45
N TRP A 391 -21.65 31.05 -5.72
CA TRP A 391 -21.77 32.47 -5.32
C TRP A 391 -20.58 33.00 -4.50
N ASP A 392 -19.92 32.15 -3.71
CA ASP A 392 -18.86 32.51 -2.77
C ASP A 392 -17.44 32.40 -3.36
N GLN A 393 -17.32 31.98 -4.63
CA GLN A 393 -16.02 31.79 -5.28
C GLN A 393 -15.40 33.12 -5.75
N ASP A 394 -14.09 33.09 -6.00
CA ASP A 394 -13.31 34.25 -6.43
C ASP A 394 -13.53 34.55 -7.93
N TRP A 395 -14.58 35.32 -8.22
CA TRP A 395 -14.99 35.75 -9.56
C TRP A 395 -14.22 36.98 -10.08
N GLU A 396 -13.18 37.45 -9.39
CA GLU A 396 -12.39 38.59 -9.86
C GLU A 396 -11.68 38.28 -11.18
N ILE A 397 -11.72 39.24 -12.11
CA ILE A 397 -11.09 39.15 -13.42
C ILE A 397 -9.84 40.01 -13.44
N LYS A 398 -8.73 39.49 -13.98
CA LYS A 398 -7.56 40.34 -14.29
C LYS A 398 -7.76 41.02 -15.64
N GLU A 399 -7.82 42.35 -15.61
CA GLU A 399 -7.88 43.18 -16.81
C GLU A 399 -6.54 43.18 -17.58
N LEU A 400 -6.63 43.17 -18.90
CA LEU A 400 -5.46 43.31 -19.78
C LEU A 400 -4.98 44.76 -19.78
N ARG A 401 -3.79 45.01 -19.21
CA ARG A 401 -3.10 46.29 -19.38
C ARG A 401 -2.31 46.25 -20.69
N THR A 402 -2.73 47.06 -21.66
CA THR A 402 -2.00 47.28 -22.91
C THR A 402 -0.80 48.19 -22.70
N LYS A 403 0.23 48.04 -23.54
CA LYS A 403 1.41 48.92 -23.53
C LYS A 403 0.98 50.33 -23.98
N ARG A 404 0.66 51.23 -23.05
CA ARG A 404 0.22 52.59 -23.43
C ARG A 404 1.37 53.40 -24.06
N THR A 405 1.06 53.92 -25.25
CA THR A 405 1.69 54.98 -26.09
C THR A 405 2.88 54.62 -26.99
N LEU A 406 2.72 54.96 -28.29
CA LEU A 406 3.81 55.30 -29.21
C LEU A 406 4.67 56.41 -28.59
N PRO A 407 6.01 56.29 -28.57
CA PRO A 407 6.86 57.38 -28.11
C PRO A 407 6.67 58.58 -29.04
N LYS A 408 6.01 59.63 -28.55
CA LYS A 408 6.13 60.98 -29.14
C LYS A 408 7.56 61.44 -28.85
N ASN A 409 8.39 61.40 -29.88
CA ASN A 409 9.85 61.63 -29.92
C ASN A 409 10.68 60.35 -29.75
N ALA A 410 10.87 59.62 -30.86
CA ALA A 410 12.04 58.75 -30.99
C ALA A 410 13.26 59.63 -31.36
N PRO A 411 14.29 59.75 -30.50
CA PRO A 411 15.57 60.26 -30.95
C PRO A 411 16.19 59.21 -31.89
N LYS A 412 16.77 59.68 -33.01
CA LYS A 412 17.61 58.85 -33.88
C LYS A 412 18.79 58.33 -33.06
N VAL A 413 18.77 57.05 -32.70
CA VAL A 413 19.94 56.38 -32.11
C VAL A 413 20.59 55.53 -33.17
N VAL A 414 21.79 55.98 -33.52
CA VAL A 414 22.82 55.35 -34.35
C VAL A 414 23.16 53.96 -33.79
N PRO A 415 23.41 52.94 -34.64
CA PRO A 415 23.75 51.60 -34.18
C PRO A 415 25.17 51.59 -33.60
N GLN A 416 25.31 51.19 -32.33
CA GLN A 416 26.58 50.71 -31.79
C GLN A 416 26.39 49.40 -31.04
N ASN A 417 27.18 48.43 -31.51
CA ASN A 417 27.16 47.01 -31.22
C ASN A 417 27.53 46.68 -29.77
N LYS A 418 26.92 45.62 -29.23
CA LYS A 418 27.64 44.54 -28.53
C LYS A 418 26.82 43.23 -28.61
N SER A 419 27.46 42.29 -29.27
CA SER A 419 27.11 40.92 -29.66
C SER A 419 26.42 40.04 -28.62
N SER A 420 25.38 39.33 -29.08
CA SER A 420 25.21 37.88 -28.91
C SER A 420 24.34 37.41 -30.08
N GLU A 421 24.99 36.97 -31.15
CA GLU A 421 24.35 36.40 -32.33
C GLU A 421 23.63 35.11 -31.93
N ILE A 422 22.31 35.07 -32.16
CA ILE A 422 21.64 33.86 -32.62
C ILE A 422 21.06 34.26 -33.98
N ASN A 423 21.62 33.66 -35.04
CA ASN A 423 21.18 33.79 -36.43
C ASN A 423 19.78 33.19 -36.59
N ILE A 424 18.73 33.97 -36.27
CA ILE A 424 17.33 33.54 -36.49
C ILE A 424 16.81 34.05 -37.85
N GLU A 425 17.47 35.02 -38.48
CA GLU A 425 16.98 35.59 -39.75
C GLU A 425 17.22 34.68 -40.99
N GLU A 426 18.11 33.70 -40.92
CA GLU A 426 18.36 32.77 -42.05
C GLU A 426 17.57 31.46 -41.97
N GLU A 427 17.20 30.99 -40.78
CA GLU A 427 16.49 29.70 -40.60
C GLU A 427 14.99 29.78 -40.84
N ASP A 428 14.33 30.87 -40.44
CA ASP A 428 12.88 31.05 -40.67
C ASP A 428 12.55 31.17 -42.17
N ASP A 429 13.46 31.78 -42.96
CA ASP A 429 13.33 31.87 -44.42
C ASP A 429 13.55 30.49 -45.09
N LEU A 430 14.41 29.62 -44.55
CA LEU A 430 14.67 28.28 -45.11
C LEU A 430 13.57 27.26 -44.80
N ILE A 431 12.97 27.32 -43.60
CA ILE A 431 11.90 26.39 -43.19
C ILE A 431 10.61 26.67 -43.96
N PHE A 432 10.28 27.94 -44.22
CA PHE A 432 9.05 28.32 -44.93
C PHE A 432 9.15 28.16 -46.45
N ASN A 433 10.35 28.32 -47.03
CA ASN A 433 10.62 28.13 -48.46
C ASN A 433 10.40 26.67 -48.93
N ASN A 434 10.51 25.70 -48.03
CA ASN A 434 10.36 24.28 -48.36
C ASN A 434 8.89 23.78 -48.31
N LEU A 435 7.96 24.53 -47.72
CA LEU A 435 6.56 24.09 -47.53
C LEU A 435 5.56 24.75 -48.49
N ILE A 436 5.82 25.96 -48.99
CA ILE A 436 4.96 26.63 -49.97
C ILE A 436 5.86 27.30 -51.01
N GLY A 437 5.91 26.75 -52.22
CA GLY A 437 6.76 27.19 -53.35
C GLY A 437 6.38 28.55 -53.96
N SER A 438 6.15 29.56 -53.13
CA SER A 438 5.72 30.88 -53.57
C SER A 438 6.29 31.96 -52.65
N LYS A 439 7.52 32.38 -52.98
CA LYS A 439 8.19 33.58 -52.46
C LYS A 439 7.32 34.85 -52.62
N PHE A 440 6.45 34.87 -53.62
CA PHE A 440 5.50 35.95 -53.91
C PHE A 440 4.42 36.09 -52.84
N VAL A 441 3.77 34.99 -52.45
CA VAL A 441 2.69 34.98 -51.45
C VAL A 441 3.17 35.42 -50.08
N TYR A 442 4.36 35.01 -49.61
CA TYR A 442 4.88 35.48 -48.31
C TYR A 442 5.18 36.98 -48.31
N LYS A 443 5.77 37.52 -49.39
CA LYS A 443 6.06 38.94 -49.51
C LYS A 443 4.78 39.78 -49.62
N ASP A 444 3.79 39.31 -50.38
CA ASP A 444 2.48 39.95 -50.46
C ASP A 444 1.71 39.89 -49.14
N LEU A 445 1.75 38.76 -48.42
CA LEU A 445 1.15 38.62 -47.09
C LEU A 445 1.87 39.52 -46.07
N LYS A 446 3.20 39.54 -46.07
CA LYS A 446 4.00 40.39 -45.19
C LYS A 446 3.69 41.87 -45.41
N ASN A 447 3.64 42.32 -46.67
CA ASN A 447 3.24 43.69 -47.02
C ASN A 447 1.77 43.97 -46.66
N LYS A 448 0.86 43.01 -46.88
CA LYS A 448 -0.58 43.14 -46.54
C LYS A 448 -0.81 43.24 -45.03
N PHE A 449 0.01 42.55 -44.23
CA PHE A 449 -0.08 42.51 -42.78
C PHE A 449 0.96 43.40 -42.07
N GLU A 450 1.75 44.17 -42.81
CA GLU A 450 2.79 45.06 -42.26
C GLU A 450 2.20 46.10 -41.29
N HIS A 451 0.99 46.57 -41.60
CA HIS A 451 0.20 47.45 -40.72
C HIS A 451 -0.14 46.83 -39.35
N LEU A 452 0.03 45.52 -39.15
CA LEU A 452 -0.11 44.86 -37.84
C LEU A 452 1.12 45.08 -36.95
N ASN A 453 2.31 45.29 -37.53
CA ASN A 453 3.50 45.66 -36.76
C ASN A 453 3.35 47.06 -36.15
N ASP A 454 2.65 47.96 -36.84
CA ASP A 454 2.29 49.26 -36.27
C ASP A 454 1.37 49.13 -35.06
N LYS A 455 0.63 48.02 -34.92
CA LYS A 455 -0.31 47.73 -33.82
C LYS A 455 0.36 47.01 -32.64
N LEU A 456 1.68 46.83 -32.63
CA LEU A 456 2.40 46.10 -31.58
C LEU A 456 2.24 46.77 -30.19
N TYR A 457 1.97 48.07 -30.13
CA TYR A 457 1.61 48.78 -28.89
C TYR A 457 0.27 48.32 -28.28
N LEU A 458 -0.62 47.69 -29.06
CA LEU A 458 -1.88 47.12 -28.56
C LEU A 458 -1.66 45.77 -27.85
N LEU A 459 -0.47 45.19 -27.93
CA LEU A 459 -0.15 43.97 -27.20
C LEU A 459 -0.15 44.23 -25.68
N PRO A 460 -0.58 43.24 -24.88
CA PRO A 460 -0.54 43.34 -23.44
C PRO A 460 0.91 43.47 -22.93
N VAL A 461 1.09 44.27 -21.86
CA VAL A 461 2.40 44.49 -21.23
C VAL A 461 2.98 43.16 -20.72
N ASN A 462 2.13 42.35 -20.08
CA ASN A 462 2.44 41.02 -19.59
C ASN A 462 1.47 40.00 -20.22
N ARG A 463 1.98 38.84 -20.66
CA ARG A 463 1.15 37.72 -21.10
C ARG A 463 0.44 37.12 -19.87
N THR A 464 -0.78 37.56 -19.61
CA THR A 464 -1.58 37.02 -18.50
C THR A 464 -2.30 35.75 -18.95
N LEU A 465 -2.16 34.67 -18.18
CA LEU A 465 -2.84 33.41 -18.45
C LEU A 465 -4.36 33.62 -18.43
N LEU A 466 -5.05 33.35 -19.54
CA LEU A 466 -6.51 33.42 -19.69
C LEU A 466 -7.12 34.73 -19.10
N ALA A 467 -6.81 35.86 -19.72
CA ALA A 467 -7.42 37.13 -19.34
C ALA A 467 -8.92 37.15 -19.67
N GLY A 468 -9.73 37.76 -18.79
CA GLY A 468 -11.19 37.71 -18.90
C GLY A 468 -11.83 36.56 -18.11
N TYR A 469 -11.07 35.58 -17.65
CA TYR A 469 -11.57 34.46 -16.84
C TYR A 469 -11.43 34.75 -15.34
N PRO A 470 -12.33 34.21 -14.51
CA PRO A 470 -12.30 34.40 -13.05
C PRO A 470 -11.10 33.70 -12.43
N ASN A 471 -10.59 34.25 -11.31
CA ASN A 471 -9.40 33.75 -10.64
C ASN A 471 -9.53 32.30 -10.18
N TRP A 472 -10.70 31.87 -9.68
CA TRP A 472 -10.91 30.47 -9.26
C TRP A 472 -10.68 29.49 -10.41
N TYR A 473 -11.16 29.82 -11.63
CA TYR A 473 -11.05 28.96 -12.81
C TYR A 473 -9.62 28.95 -13.36
N ARG A 474 -8.93 30.09 -13.33
CA ARG A 474 -7.54 30.20 -13.77
C ARG A 474 -6.58 29.40 -12.91
N LYS A 475 -6.88 29.21 -11.62
CA LYS A 475 -6.11 28.34 -10.72
C LYS A 475 -6.19 26.86 -11.15
N LEU A 476 -7.21 26.47 -11.91
CA LEU A 476 -7.38 25.11 -12.44
C LEU A 476 -6.66 24.88 -13.77
N CYS A 477 -6.15 25.94 -14.41
CA CYS A 477 -5.53 25.86 -15.73
C CYS A 477 -4.00 25.73 -15.64
N SER A 478 -3.41 24.90 -16.49
CA SER A 478 -1.94 24.82 -16.65
C SER A 478 -1.38 26.06 -17.36
N LYS A 479 -0.08 26.33 -17.19
CA LYS A 479 0.60 27.44 -17.86
C LYS A 479 0.97 27.05 -19.31
N PRO A 480 1.08 28.00 -20.24
CA PRO A 480 1.30 27.72 -21.66
C PRO A 480 2.64 27.04 -21.95
N ASP A 481 3.64 27.26 -21.10
CA ASP A 481 4.99 26.70 -21.27
C ASP A 481 5.14 25.30 -20.65
N SER A 482 4.07 24.71 -20.11
CA SER A 482 4.14 23.45 -19.35
C SER A 482 4.15 22.19 -20.24
N SER A 483 3.61 22.26 -21.46
CA SER A 483 3.56 21.10 -22.37
C SER A 483 3.56 21.56 -23.84
N PRO A 484 4.16 20.80 -24.78
CA PRO A 484 4.14 21.11 -26.21
C PRO A 484 2.71 21.20 -26.78
N ASP A 485 1.81 20.36 -26.28
CA ASP A 485 0.40 20.29 -26.67
C ASP A 485 -0.53 21.03 -25.69
N TRP A 486 -0.08 22.19 -25.18
CA TRP A 486 -0.89 22.97 -24.25
C TRP A 486 -2.19 23.45 -24.90
N ILE A 487 -3.32 23.15 -24.26
CA ILE A 487 -4.64 23.62 -24.64
C ILE A 487 -5.20 24.48 -23.50
N PRO A 488 -5.85 25.62 -23.76
CA PRO A 488 -6.52 26.38 -22.72
C PRO A 488 -7.67 25.56 -22.09
N GLY A 489 -7.61 25.33 -20.78
CA GLY A 489 -8.65 24.62 -20.04
C GLY A 489 -8.24 24.21 -18.62
N PRO A 490 -9.20 23.75 -17.78
CA PRO A 490 -8.98 23.43 -16.39
C PRO A 490 -8.42 22.01 -16.22
N HIS A 491 -7.17 21.80 -16.65
CA HIS A 491 -6.49 20.48 -16.64
C HIS A 491 -6.06 19.99 -15.25
N LEU A 492 -5.93 20.90 -14.28
CA LEU A 492 -5.44 20.59 -12.93
C LEU A 492 -6.59 20.20 -11.98
N ILE A 493 -7.82 20.04 -12.48
CA ILE A 493 -8.97 19.70 -11.66
C ILE A 493 -8.91 18.24 -11.20
N THR A 494 -9.04 18.02 -9.89
CA THR A 494 -9.10 16.69 -9.29
C THR A 494 -10.33 16.57 -8.38
N ALA A 495 -10.76 15.34 -8.12
CA ALA A 495 -11.85 15.06 -7.18
C ALA A 495 -11.59 15.59 -5.75
N SER A 496 -10.31 15.71 -5.36
CA SER A 496 -9.88 16.16 -4.03
C SER A 496 -9.90 17.68 -3.85
N MET A 497 -10.09 18.47 -4.91
CA MET A 497 -10.14 19.93 -4.78
C MET A 497 -11.42 20.40 -4.09
N GLN A 498 -11.31 21.42 -3.23
CA GLN A 498 -12.45 22.00 -2.50
C GLN A 498 -13.56 22.56 -3.42
N VAL A 499 -13.21 22.97 -4.64
CA VAL A 499 -14.18 23.47 -5.63
C VAL A 499 -14.98 22.35 -6.29
N THR A 500 -14.48 21.10 -6.26
CA THR A 500 -15.07 19.98 -7.00
C THR A 500 -16.46 19.58 -6.49
N PRO A 501 -16.71 19.43 -5.16
CA PRO A 501 -18.05 19.20 -4.65
C PRO A 501 -19.07 20.29 -5.05
N LYS A 502 -18.60 21.54 -5.20
CA LYS A 502 -19.42 22.67 -5.64
C LYS A 502 -19.74 22.57 -7.13
N LEU A 503 -18.76 22.26 -7.98
CA LEU A 503 -18.97 22.06 -9.42
C LEU A 503 -19.89 20.87 -9.75
N LEU A 504 -19.88 19.84 -8.88
CA LEU A 504 -20.77 18.68 -8.98
C LEU A 504 -22.17 18.93 -8.38
N ASN A 505 -22.41 20.12 -7.81
CA ASN A 505 -23.65 20.48 -7.12
C ASN A 505 -24.07 19.44 -6.07
N LEU A 506 -23.10 18.95 -5.28
CA LEU A 506 -23.37 17.90 -4.30
C LEU A 506 -24.32 18.42 -3.20
N THR A 507 -25.27 17.55 -2.84
CA THR A 507 -26.26 17.77 -1.79
C THR A 507 -26.24 16.61 -0.81
N TRP A 508 -26.48 16.89 0.46
CA TRP A 508 -26.72 15.88 1.48
C TRP A 508 -28.12 16.09 2.06
N GLU A 509 -28.94 15.03 2.06
CA GLU A 509 -30.36 15.08 2.48
C GLU A 509 -31.17 16.18 1.77
N GLY A 510 -30.78 16.53 0.53
CA GLY A 510 -31.41 17.59 -0.26
C GLY A 510 -30.89 19.02 0.02
N TYR A 511 -29.96 19.20 0.95
CA TYR A 511 -29.33 20.49 1.25
C TYR A 511 -27.97 20.64 0.55
N PRO A 512 -27.67 21.80 -0.07
CA PRO A 512 -26.37 22.07 -0.71
C PRO A 512 -25.20 22.00 0.28
N LEU A 513 -24.12 21.36 -0.14
CA LEU A 513 -22.85 21.37 0.59
C LEU A 513 -22.09 22.68 0.39
N HIS A 514 -21.57 23.22 1.47
CA HIS A 514 -20.78 24.45 1.47
C HIS A 514 -19.58 24.33 2.40
N TYR A 515 -18.43 24.88 2.00
CA TYR A 515 -17.19 24.81 2.76
C TYR A 515 -16.84 26.19 3.32
N ILE A 516 -16.59 26.25 4.62
CA ILE A 516 -16.13 27.46 5.31
C ILE A 516 -14.71 27.24 5.84
N ARG A 517 -13.82 28.16 5.52
CA ARG A 517 -12.42 28.10 5.98
C ARG A 517 -12.36 28.15 7.51
N GLY A 518 -11.81 27.10 8.12
CA GLY A 518 -11.67 26.94 9.57
C GLY A 518 -12.76 26.08 10.22
N LEU A 519 -13.96 26.03 9.65
CA LEU A 519 -15.09 25.23 10.16
C LEU A 519 -15.31 23.92 9.37
N GLY A 520 -14.80 23.83 8.14
CA GLY A 520 -14.91 22.64 7.30
C GLY A 520 -16.16 22.65 6.42
N TRP A 521 -16.60 21.46 6.01
CA TRP A 521 -17.81 21.26 5.22
C TRP A 521 -19.07 21.29 6.09
N GLY A 522 -20.09 21.99 5.63
CA GLY A 522 -21.39 22.09 6.26
C GLY A 522 -22.53 22.12 5.23
N LEU A 523 -23.75 22.20 5.74
CA LEU A 523 -24.99 22.19 4.97
C LEU A 523 -25.63 23.58 4.97
N LEU A 524 -26.14 24.01 3.82
CA LEU A 524 -26.95 25.22 3.73
C LEU A 524 -28.41 24.86 4.05
N VAL A 525 -28.84 25.18 5.27
CA VAL A 525 -30.21 24.98 5.75
C VAL A 525 -30.90 26.34 5.88
N PRO A 526 -32.11 26.51 5.32
CA PRO A 526 -32.86 27.76 5.49
C PRO A 526 -33.30 27.91 6.96
N PHE A 527 -32.91 29.02 7.58
CA PHE A 527 -33.31 29.38 8.95
C PHE A 527 -33.87 30.81 8.96
N THR A 528 -34.93 31.04 9.73
CA THR A 528 -35.52 32.37 9.95
C THR A 528 -34.78 33.08 11.08
N SER A 529 -33.84 33.95 10.74
CA SER A 529 -33.24 34.93 11.66
C SER A 529 -33.29 36.32 11.04
N ASP A 530 -33.59 37.34 11.83
CA ASP A 530 -33.78 38.74 11.39
C ASP A 530 -32.47 39.45 10.93
N GLU A 531 -31.34 38.75 10.92
CA GLU A 531 -30.04 39.25 10.49
C GLU A 531 -29.53 38.50 9.26
N THR A 532 -29.93 38.92 8.06
CA THR A 532 -29.24 38.50 6.82
C THR A 532 -28.81 39.71 6.01
N GLU A 533 -27.80 40.42 6.49
CA GLU A 533 -27.02 41.36 5.67
C GLU A 533 -25.95 40.58 4.88
N GLY A 534 -26.37 39.87 3.83
CA GLY A 534 -25.45 39.05 3.03
C GLY A 534 -25.88 38.89 1.57
N LYS A 535 -24.91 38.89 0.66
CA LYS A 535 -25.05 38.61 -0.79
C LYS A 535 -25.33 37.11 -1.06
N PHE A 536 -26.27 36.50 -0.34
CA PHE A 536 -26.59 35.08 -0.47
C PHE A 536 -27.92 34.87 -1.22
N PRO A 537 -28.02 33.94 -2.19
CA PRO A 537 -29.25 33.68 -2.94
C PRO A 537 -30.29 32.88 -2.14
N LEU A 538 -30.90 33.52 -1.14
CA LEU A 538 -31.88 32.92 -0.23
C LEU A 538 -33.14 32.42 -0.96
N ALA A 539 -33.61 33.15 -1.98
CA ALA A 539 -34.82 32.80 -2.74
C ALA A 539 -34.69 31.43 -3.44
N LYS A 540 -33.51 31.11 -3.98
CA LYS A 540 -33.26 29.82 -4.65
C LYS A 540 -33.00 28.69 -3.66
N LEU A 541 -32.49 29.00 -2.46
CA LEU A 541 -32.35 28.00 -1.40
C LEU A 541 -33.75 27.54 -0.94
N LEU A 542 -34.68 28.47 -0.76
CA LEU A 542 -36.07 28.18 -0.37
C LEU A 542 -36.85 27.43 -1.45
N GLU A 543 -36.54 27.64 -2.73
CA GLU A 543 -37.13 26.87 -3.84
C GLU A 543 -36.63 25.41 -3.84
N LYS A 544 -35.34 25.20 -3.58
CA LYS A 544 -34.70 23.89 -3.70
C LYS A 544 -34.82 23.03 -2.43
N CYS A 545 -34.79 23.66 -1.25
CA CYS A 545 -34.84 22.98 0.03
C CYS A 545 -36.24 23.14 0.66
N ARG A 546 -36.85 22.01 1.06
CA ARG A 546 -38.09 22.05 1.81
C ARG A 546 -37.80 22.60 3.21
N ILE A 547 -38.56 23.60 3.64
CA ILE A 547 -38.58 24.03 5.03
C ILE A 547 -39.15 22.86 5.84
N PRO A 548 -38.45 22.34 6.88
CA PRO A 548 -39.03 21.36 7.78
C PRO A 548 -40.28 21.96 8.42
N THR A 549 -41.45 21.40 8.11
CA THR A 549 -42.74 21.81 8.66
C THR A 549 -43.37 20.60 9.33
N ASP A 550 -43.84 20.75 10.56
CA ASP A 550 -44.55 19.71 11.30
C ASP A 550 -46.03 19.62 10.84
N LYS A 551 -46.72 18.56 11.25
CA LYS A 551 -48.09 18.17 10.85
C LYS A 551 -49.20 19.23 11.09
N SER A 552 -48.88 20.36 11.70
CA SER A 552 -49.80 21.48 11.99
C SER A 552 -49.68 22.66 11.02
N GLY A 553 -48.75 22.62 10.05
CA GLY A 553 -48.61 23.69 9.05
C GLY A 553 -48.02 25.01 9.58
N LEU A 554 -47.57 25.05 10.83
CA LEU A 554 -46.67 26.09 11.32
C LEU A 554 -45.21 25.68 11.02
N ALA A 555 -44.36 26.66 10.70
CA ALA A 555 -42.92 26.48 10.67
C ALA A 555 -42.46 26.10 12.08
N THR A 556 -42.17 24.83 12.29
CA THR A 556 -41.80 24.26 13.58
C THR A 556 -40.29 24.13 13.68
N VAL A 557 -39.80 24.57 14.83
CA VAL A 557 -38.42 24.45 15.31
C VAL A 557 -38.00 22.98 15.53
N ASP A 558 -38.94 22.03 15.51
CA ASP A 558 -38.75 20.72 16.18
C ASP A 558 -39.04 19.49 15.31
N PHE A 559 -38.52 19.41 14.07
CA PHE A 559 -38.38 18.11 13.39
C PHE A 559 -37.05 17.97 12.65
N ILE A 560 -35.98 18.25 13.37
CA ILE A 560 -34.83 17.34 13.43
C ILE A 560 -34.68 17.08 14.93
N ASN A 561 -34.54 15.83 15.36
CA ASN A 561 -34.28 15.51 16.76
C ASN A 561 -32.88 16.06 17.11
N ILE A 562 -32.84 17.34 17.46
CA ILE A 562 -31.67 18.16 17.74
C ILE A 562 -31.24 17.97 19.22
N SER A 563 -31.54 16.82 19.82
CA SER A 563 -30.87 16.41 21.06
C SER A 563 -29.41 15.96 20.82
N ASP A 564 -29.03 15.72 19.55
CA ASP A 564 -27.66 15.31 19.18
C ASP A 564 -26.87 16.34 18.34
N TYR A 565 -27.44 17.52 18.06
CA TYR A 565 -26.81 18.49 17.15
C TYR A 565 -26.81 19.91 17.73
N TRP A 566 -25.69 20.25 18.36
CA TRP A 566 -25.46 21.55 18.99
C TRP A 566 -25.75 22.74 18.05
N PHE A 567 -26.78 23.50 18.43
CA PHE A 567 -27.22 24.79 17.88
C PHE A 567 -26.11 25.82 17.79
N LEU A 568 -26.10 26.59 16.68
CA LEU A 568 -25.23 27.75 16.56
C LEU A 568 -25.86 28.97 15.93
N SER A 569 -26.03 29.98 16.78
CA SER A 569 -25.39 31.26 16.53
C SER A 569 -23.88 31.06 16.30
N LEU A 570 -23.39 31.29 15.09
CA LEU A 570 -22.01 31.73 14.79
C LEU A 570 -20.83 31.06 15.57
N GLN A 571 -20.80 29.74 15.74
CA GLN A 571 -19.70 29.05 16.45
C GLN A 571 -19.58 27.52 16.15
N MET A 572 -19.37 27.06 14.90
CA MET A 572 -19.35 25.61 14.58
C MET A 572 -18.18 24.81 15.17
N LYS A 573 -18.54 23.77 15.94
CA LYS A 573 -17.67 22.79 16.58
C LYS A 573 -17.28 21.71 15.55
N GLN A 574 -15.98 21.43 15.47
CA GLN A 574 -15.38 20.41 14.60
C GLN A 574 -15.99 19.03 14.85
N ARG A 575 -16.36 18.32 13.77
CA ARG A 575 -16.29 16.85 13.72
C ARG A 575 -15.14 16.48 12.79
N GLY A 576 -14.15 15.80 13.35
CA GLY A 576 -13.10 15.14 12.62
C GLY A 576 -13.67 13.97 11.81
N ASP A 577 -12.97 13.72 10.70
CA ASP A 577 -13.00 12.53 9.87
C ASP A 577 -14.34 12.21 9.18
N PHE A 578 -14.39 12.56 7.89
CA PHE A 578 -15.27 11.92 6.90
C PHE A 578 -14.51 10.77 6.25
N PRO A 579 -15.18 9.61 5.99
CA PRO A 579 -14.58 8.44 5.35
C PRO A 579 -14.12 8.68 3.91
#